data_AF-A0A2S7QH33-F1
#
_entry.id   AF-A0A2S7QH33-F1
#
_cell.length_a   1.000
_cell.length_b   1.000
_cell.length_c   1.000
_cell.angle_alpha   90.00
_cell.angle_beta   90.00
_cell.angle_gamma   90.00
#
_symmetry.space_group_name_H-M   'P 1'
#
loop_
_entity.id
_entity.type
_entity.pdbx_description
1 polymer ?
#
loop_
_entity_poly.entity_id
_entity_poly.type
_entity_poly.pdbx_seq_one_letter_code
_entity_poly.pdbx_strand_id
1 'polypeptide(L)'
;MTHNYRVGQRVSFEGQPCTIRYIGNVQGTGKEWLGVEWDNPSRGKHDGQGLFKCLSRSPTAGSFIRPTRKADPEQSFVEAVYHKYVTQSTTSTPAPSSVAADKQIVDELKVVLVDGLCINRAESGSSKVKDVCPKIVELDLSRNLFEGVEEIGMICVQLEKLKSLRLK
;
A
#
# COMPACT_ATOMS: atom_id res chain seq x y z
N MET A 1 -19.97 1.10 -10.02
CA MET A 1 -19.23 -0.16 -9.78
C MET A 1 -19.08 -0.34 -8.28
N THR A 2 -19.85 -1.26 -7.70
CA THR A 2 -19.59 -1.74 -6.34
C THR A 2 -18.20 -2.40 -6.36
N HIS A 3 -17.25 -1.81 -5.66
CA HIS A 3 -15.94 -2.46 -5.50
C HIS A 3 -16.19 -3.75 -4.71
N ASN A 4 -15.69 -4.88 -5.22
CA ASN A 4 -15.82 -6.18 -4.55
C ASN A 4 -14.80 -6.23 -3.40
N TYR A 5 -15.15 -5.58 -2.30
CA TYR A 5 -14.38 -5.63 -1.07
C TYR A 5 -14.51 -7.00 -0.40
N ARG A 6 -13.47 -7.42 0.33
CA ARG A 6 -13.50 -8.62 1.19
C ARG A 6 -13.02 -8.30 2.61
N VAL A 7 -13.52 -9.05 3.58
CA VAL A 7 -12.98 -9.01 4.94
C VAL A 7 -11.52 -9.48 4.93
N GLY A 8 -10.65 -8.80 5.66
CA GLY A 8 -9.20 -9.00 5.67
C GLY A 8 -8.44 -8.18 4.64
N GLN A 9 -9.13 -7.59 3.66
CA GLN A 9 -8.48 -6.76 2.63
C GLN A 9 -7.84 -5.52 3.23
N ARG A 10 -6.61 -5.21 2.81
CA ARG A 10 -5.96 -3.93 3.10
C ARG A 10 -6.30 -2.92 2.02
N VAL A 11 -6.76 -1.75 2.42
CA VAL A 11 -7.20 -0.67 1.54
C VAL A 11 -6.76 0.67 2.12
N SER A 12 -6.46 1.65 1.28
CA SER A 12 -6.25 3.02 1.73
C SER A 12 -7.39 3.93 1.30
N PHE A 13 -7.77 4.87 2.16
CA PHE A 13 -8.74 5.92 1.86
C PHE A 13 -8.17 7.28 2.26
N GLU A 14 -8.02 8.20 1.31
CA GLU A 14 -7.46 9.55 1.54
C GLU A 14 -6.05 9.49 2.19
N GLY A 15 -5.22 8.57 1.71
CA GLY A 15 -3.86 8.33 2.20
C GLY A 15 -3.80 7.70 3.59
N GLN A 16 -4.90 7.13 4.09
CA GLN A 16 -4.95 6.44 5.38
C GLN A 16 -5.19 4.94 5.14
N PRO A 17 -4.19 4.08 5.37
CA PRO A 17 -4.34 2.63 5.29
C PRO A 17 -5.25 2.07 6.39
N CYS A 18 -6.02 1.05 6.04
CA CYS A 18 -6.90 0.33 6.93
C CYS A 18 -7.10 -1.12 6.48
N THR A 19 -7.66 -1.93 7.37
CA THR A 19 -8.08 -3.30 7.09
C THR A 19 -9.59 -3.41 7.17
N ILE A 20 -10.24 -4.02 6.17
CA ILE A 20 -11.67 -4.29 6.22
C ILE A 20 -11.93 -5.42 7.21
N ARG A 21 -12.77 -5.16 8.21
CA ARG A 21 -13.13 -6.11 9.29
C ARG A 21 -14.57 -6.59 9.20
N TYR A 22 -15.44 -5.86 8.50
CA TYR A 22 -16.85 -6.17 8.36
C TYR A 22 -17.40 -5.63 7.05
N ILE A 23 -18.32 -6.37 6.43
CA ILE A 23 -19.12 -5.93 5.29
C ILE A 23 -20.55 -6.34 5.60
N GLY A 24 -21.46 -5.37 5.71
CA GLY A 24 -22.85 -5.65 6.00
C GLY A 24 -23.64 -4.47 6.54
N ASN A 25 -24.87 -4.74 6.95
CA ASN A 25 -25.81 -3.71 7.41
C ASN A 25 -25.46 -3.19 8.81
N VAL A 26 -25.48 -1.87 8.97
CA VAL A 26 -25.40 -1.21 10.29
C VAL A 26 -26.81 -0.84 10.74
N GLN A 27 -27.17 -1.21 11.97
CA GLN A 27 -28.49 -0.94 12.54
C GLN A 27 -28.88 0.54 12.42
N GLY A 28 -30.14 0.80 12.09
CA GLY A 28 -30.67 2.16 11.90
C GLY A 28 -30.29 2.84 10.58
N THR A 29 -29.42 2.24 9.75
CA THR A 29 -29.01 2.86 8.48
C THR A 29 -29.69 2.28 7.25
N GLY A 30 -30.19 1.03 7.33
CA GLY A 30 -30.83 0.32 6.22
C GLY A 30 -29.91 0.12 5.00
N LYS A 31 -28.59 0.26 5.17
CA LYS A 31 -27.59 0.21 4.10
C LYS A 31 -26.40 -0.64 4.52
N GLU A 32 -25.70 -1.17 3.53
CA GLU A 32 -24.42 -1.85 3.72
C GLU A 32 -23.30 -0.83 4.00
N TRP A 33 -22.39 -1.21 4.90
CA TRP A 33 -21.19 -0.48 5.27
C TRP A 33 -19.97 -1.39 5.29
N LEU A 34 -18.82 -0.79 5.05
CA LEU A 34 -17.52 -1.38 5.36
C LEU A 34 -17.16 -0.98 6.79
N GLY A 35 -17.12 -1.94 7.71
CA GLY A 35 -16.42 -1.76 8.97
C GLY A 35 -14.93 -1.93 8.75
N VAL A 36 -14.15 -0.88 9.01
CA VAL A 36 -12.70 -0.86 8.81
C VAL A 36 -12.00 -0.61 10.13
N GLU A 37 -10.80 -1.17 10.27
CA GLU A 37 -9.84 -0.82 11.32
C GLU A 37 -8.69 -0.04 10.69
N TRP A 38 -8.43 1.18 11.17
CA TRP A 38 -7.36 2.04 10.69
C TRP A 38 -6.00 1.64 11.30
N ASP A 39 -4.95 1.72 10.48
CA ASP A 39 -3.58 1.56 10.97
C ASP A 39 -3.21 2.68 11.97
N ASN A 40 -3.73 3.90 11.75
CA ASN A 40 -3.69 5.00 12.72
C ASN A 40 -4.99 5.05 13.55
N PRO A 41 -4.98 4.68 14.84
CA PRO A 41 -6.18 4.67 15.66
C PRO A 41 -6.83 6.03 15.88
N SER A 42 -6.11 7.14 15.68
CA SER A 42 -6.68 8.49 15.82
C SER A 42 -7.64 8.85 14.68
N ARG A 43 -7.66 8.07 13.59
CA ARG A 43 -8.53 8.29 12.42
C ARG A 43 -9.93 7.69 12.61
N GLY A 44 -10.05 6.66 13.43
CA GLY A 44 -11.33 6.01 13.66
C GLY A 44 -12.18 6.71 14.71
N LYS A 45 -13.29 6.06 15.06
CA LYS A 45 -14.36 6.63 15.89
C LYS A 45 -14.83 5.70 17.01
N HIS A 46 -14.63 4.40 16.85
CA HIS A 46 -15.12 3.37 17.77
C HIS A 46 -14.23 2.12 17.70
N ASP A 47 -14.53 1.09 18.49
CA ASP A 47 -13.79 -0.18 18.56
C ASP A 47 -14.39 -1.31 17.71
N GLY A 48 -15.51 -1.02 17.03
CA GLY A 48 -16.24 -1.96 16.16
C GLY A 48 -17.70 -2.15 16.54
N GLN A 49 -18.13 -1.58 17.69
CA GLN A 49 -19.54 -1.50 18.10
C GLN A 49 -20.27 -2.86 18.09
N GLY A 50 -19.55 -3.93 18.44
CA GLY A 50 -20.10 -5.29 18.47
C GLY A 50 -20.31 -5.96 17.11
N LEU A 51 -20.12 -5.25 15.99
CA LEU A 51 -20.22 -5.82 14.64
C LEU A 51 -18.90 -6.43 14.17
N PHE A 52 -17.78 -5.92 14.66
CA PHE A 52 -16.45 -6.50 14.45
C PHE A 52 -15.51 -6.17 15.60
N LYS A 53 -14.36 -6.85 15.61
CA LYS A 53 -13.30 -6.65 16.59
C LYS A 53 -12.08 -6.05 15.92
N CYS A 54 -11.56 -4.96 16.47
CA CYS A 54 -10.24 -4.42 16.10
C CYS A 54 -9.12 -5.26 16.73
N LEU A 55 -8.00 -5.40 16.04
CA LEU A 55 -6.77 -5.97 16.62
C LEU A 55 -6.10 -4.97 17.58
N SER A 56 -6.17 -3.69 17.24
CA SER A 56 -5.77 -2.58 18.11
C SER A 56 -6.61 -2.57 19.38
N ARG A 57 -5.96 -2.28 20.51
CA ARG A 57 -6.62 -2.07 21.81
C ARG A 57 -7.21 -0.67 21.95
N SER A 58 -7.01 0.20 20.96
CA SER A 58 -7.56 1.55 21.01
C SER A 58 -9.09 1.52 20.91
N PRO A 59 -9.80 2.31 21.73
CA PRO A 59 -11.26 2.40 21.65
C PRO A 59 -11.76 3.10 20.38
N THR A 60 -10.86 3.64 19.56
CA THR A 60 -11.21 4.43 18.37
C THR A 60 -10.62 3.89 17.07
N ALA A 61 -10.06 2.68 17.03
CA ALA A 61 -9.38 2.19 15.82
C ALA A 61 -10.33 1.92 14.63
N GLY A 62 -11.61 1.71 14.88
CA GLY A 62 -12.63 1.34 13.90
C GLY A 62 -13.48 2.50 13.39
N SER A 63 -13.95 2.36 12.15
CA SER A 63 -14.98 3.23 11.53
C SER A 63 -15.91 2.43 10.63
N PHE A 64 -17.11 2.97 10.35
CA PHE A 64 -17.92 2.56 9.20
C PHE A 64 -17.76 3.53 8.02
N ILE A 65 -17.48 2.97 6.84
CA ILE A 65 -17.30 3.69 5.58
C ILE A 65 -18.31 3.19 4.55
N ARG A 66 -18.82 4.09 3.71
CA ARG A 66 -19.70 3.69 2.60
C ARG A 66 -18.90 2.89 1.55
N PRO A 67 -19.43 1.76 1.03
CA PRO A 67 -18.79 1.03 -0.07
C PRO A 67 -18.57 1.87 -1.34
N THR A 68 -19.32 2.97 -1.49
CA THR A 68 -19.17 3.93 -2.60
C THR A 68 -17.99 4.89 -2.44
N ARG A 69 -17.32 4.92 -1.29
CA ARG A 69 -16.13 5.75 -1.11
C ARG A 69 -15.01 5.16 -1.97
N LYS A 70 -14.38 6.03 -2.77
CA LYS A 70 -13.28 5.62 -3.65
C LYS A 70 -12.04 5.34 -2.82
N ALA A 71 -11.47 4.15 -2.98
CA ALA A 71 -10.18 3.80 -2.41
C ALA A 71 -9.04 4.50 -3.17
N ASP A 72 -7.91 4.71 -2.49
CA ASP A 72 -6.69 5.15 -3.14
C ASP A 72 -6.18 4.05 -4.09
N PRO A 73 -5.56 4.40 -5.23
CA PRO A 73 -5.08 3.40 -6.18
C PRO A 73 -3.95 2.57 -5.56
N GLU A 74 -4.06 1.26 -5.73
CA GLU A 74 -3.02 0.29 -5.40
C GLU A 74 -1.96 0.27 -6.50
N GLN A 75 -0.70 0.00 -6.15
CA GLN A 75 0.39 -0.01 -7.12
C GLN A 75 1.41 -1.12 -6.87
N SER A 76 2.21 -1.42 -7.89
CA SER A 76 3.34 -2.33 -7.79
C SER A 76 4.55 -1.66 -7.13
N PHE A 77 5.56 -2.46 -6.78
CA PHE A 77 6.78 -1.97 -6.15
C PHE A 77 7.55 -0.97 -7.03
N VAL A 78 7.76 -1.31 -8.30
CA VAL A 78 8.48 -0.49 -9.28
C VAL A 78 7.69 0.78 -9.59
N GLU A 79 6.37 0.70 -9.75
CA GLU A 79 5.50 1.88 -9.88
C GLU A 79 5.75 2.87 -8.72
N ALA A 80 5.77 2.37 -7.48
CA ALA A 80 6.01 3.18 -6.31
C ALA A 80 7.43 3.77 -6.24
N VAL A 81 8.45 3.01 -6.65
CA VAL A 81 9.84 3.50 -6.71
C VAL A 81 9.95 4.63 -7.74
N TYR A 82 9.44 4.45 -8.96
CA TYR A 82 9.46 5.50 -9.97
C TYR A 82 8.68 6.74 -9.51
N HIS A 83 7.50 6.55 -8.95
CA HIS A 83 6.68 7.66 -8.46
C HIS A 83 7.43 8.48 -7.39
N LYS A 84 8.13 7.82 -6.45
CA LYS A 84 8.85 8.50 -5.36
C LYS A 84 10.17 9.12 -5.80
N TYR A 85 10.98 8.42 -6.58
CA TYR A 85 12.37 8.82 -6.85
C TYR A 85 12.58 9.51 -8.20
N VAL A 86 11.65 9.33 -9.14
CA VAL A 86 11.72 9.93 -10.47
C VAL A 86 10.70 11.04 -10.61
N THR A 87 9.41 10.74 -10.44
CA THR A 87 8.33 11.71 -10.73
C THR A 87 8.33 12.91 -9.78
N GLN A 88 8.72 12.75 -8.51
CA GLN A 88 8.89 13.89 -7.60
C GLN A 88 10.12 14.74 -7.93
N SER A 89 11.09 14.19 -8.66
CA SER A 89 12.33 14.87 -9.04
C SER A 89 12.18 15.67 -10.34
N THR A 90 11.19 15.35 -11.19
CA THR A 90 11.02 15.93 -12.53
C THR A 90 9.61 16.51 -12.72
N THR A 91 9.46 17.83 -12.66
CA THR A 91 8.19 18.55 -12.93
C THR A 91 7.89 18.75 -14.42
N SER A 92 8.55 18.02 -15.33
CA SER A 92 8.48 18.26 -16.79
C SER A 92 8.05 17.03 -17.57
N THR A 93 7.23 17.25 -18.60
CA THR A 93 6.67 16.27 -19.56
C THR A 93 7.70 15.24 -20.03
N PRO A 94 7.35 13.93 -20.11
CA PRO A 94 8.34 12.90 -20.44
C PRO A 94 8.82 13.06 -21.90
N ALA A 95 10.13 13.19 -22.06
CA ALA A 95 10.81 13.12 -23.35
C ALA A 95 11.58 11.78 -23.44
N PRO A 96 11.84 11.21 -24.62
CA PRO A 96 12.58 9.94 -24.73
C PRO A 96 14.01 9.99 -24.15
N SER A 97 14.60 11.16 -23.93
CA SER A 97 15.84 11.31 -23.17
C SER A 97 15.65 11.16 -21.65
N SER A 98 14.45 11.44 -21.12
CA SER A 98 14.16 11.34 -19.69
C SER A 98 14.12 9.89 -19.23
N VAL A 99 13.60 8.95 -20.02
CA VAL A 99 13.47 7.54 -19.59
C VAL A 99 14.82 6.87 -19.28
N ALA A 100 15.88 7.21 -20.01
CA ALA A 100 17.24 6.70 -19.74
C ALA A 100 17.82 7.33 -18.46
N ALA A 101 17.59 8.63 -18.25
CA ALA A 101 18.00 9.33 -17.03
C ALA A 101 17.23 8.82 -15.81
N ASP A 102 15.92 8.65 -15.94
CA ASP A 102 15.01 8.10 -14.93
C ASP A 102 15.44 6.68 -14.52
N LYS A 103 15.84 5.86 -15.50
CA LYS A 103 16.39 4.53 -15.25
C LYS A 103 17.71 4.59 -14.48
N GLN A 104 18.60 5.51 -14.84
CA GLN A 104 19.88 5.68 -14.15
C GLN A 104 19.69 6.08 -12.68
N ILE A 105 18.67 6.89 -12.38
CA ILE A 105 18.33 7.27 -11.00
C ILE A 105 17.98 6.03 -10.17
N VAL A 106 17.05 5.20 -10.66
CA VAL A 106 16.57 4.03 -9.89
C VAL A 106 17.61 2.89 -9.81
N ASP A 107 18.49 2.78 -10.82
CA ASP A 107 19.56 1.77 -10.85
C ASP A 107 20.58 1.94 -9.71
N GLU A 108 20.86 3.18 -9.32
CA GLU A 108 21.84 3.53 -8.28
C GLU A 108 21.27 3.51 -6.85
N LEU A 109 19.97 3.26 -6.67
CA LEU A 109 19.35 3.25 -5.35
C LEU A 109 19.87 2.12 -4.47
N LYS A 110 20.42 2.50 -3.31
CA LYS A 110 20.87 1.57 -2.26
C LYS A 110 19.93 1.50 -1.06
N VAL A 111 19.29 2.63 -0.74
CA VAL A 111 18.33 2.74 0.37
C VAL A 111 17.01 3.20 -0.24
N VAL A 112 16.01 2.33 -0.18
CA VAL A 112 14.70 2.56 -0.77
C VAL A 112 13.66 2.59 0.34
N LEU A 113 13.03 3.74 0.51
CA LEU A 113 11.98 3.99 1.49
C LEU A 113 10.69 4.13 0.72
N VAL A 114 9.88 3.09 0.62
CA VAL A 114 8.60 3.14 -0.11
C VAL A 114 7.46 2.81 0.83
N ASP A 115 7.62 3.22 2.08
CA ASP A 115 6.66 3.07 3.15
C ASP A 115 5.40 3.91 2.91
N GLY A 116 4.22 3.32 3.13
CA GLY A 116 2.95 4.03 3.00
C GLY A 116 2.56 4.41 1.58
N LEU A 117 3.14 3.80 0.55
CA LEU A 117 2.86 4.12 -0.87
C LEU A 117 1.75 3.27 -1.49
N CYS A 118 0.91 2.63 -0.69
CA CYS A 118 -0.18 1.78 -1.18
C CYS A 118 0.29 0.62 -2.08
N ILE A 119 1.50 0.10 -1.85
CA ILE A 119 2.00 -1.06 -2.60
C ILE A 119 1.24 -2.31 -2.13
N ASN A 120 0.67 -3.07 -3.05
CA ASN A 120 -0.01 -4.33 -2.71
C ASN A 120 0.56 -5.55 -3.40
N ARG A 121 1.41 -5.36 -4.41
CA ARG A 121 1.93 -6.42 -5.27
C ARG A 121 3.36 -6.16 -5.71
N ALA A 122 4.05 -7.24 -6.05
CA ALA A 122 5.25 -7.23 -6.87
C ALA A 122 4.90 -6.90 -8.33
N GLU A 123 5.91 -6.87 -9.20
CA GLU A 123 5.68 -6.63 -10.63
C GLU A 123 5.02 -7.82 -11.32
N SER A 124 4.06 -7.51 -12.19
CA SER A 124 3.49 -8.46 -13.15
C SER A 124 4.06 -8.20 -14.54
N GLY A 125 4.51 -9.23 -15.26
CA GLY A 125 4.96 -9.13 -16.64
C GLY A 125 6.48 -9.15 -16.82
N SER A 126 7.00 -8.36 -17.77
CA SER A 126 8.42 -8.39 -18.18
C SER A 126 9.35 -7.56 -17.29
N SER A 127 8.83 -6.55 -16.59
CA SER A 127 9.61 -5.70 -15.70
C SER A 127 9.95 -6.46 -14.42
N LYS A 128 11.24 -6.75 -14.19
CA LYS A 128 11.71 -7.40 -12.96
C LYS A 128 12.32 -6.37 -12.02
N VAL A 129 12.11 -6.56 -10.73
CA VAL A 129 12.66 -5.69 -9.67
C VAL A 129 14.17 -5.57 -9.79
N LYS A 130 14.86 -6.70 -10.04
CA LYS A 130 16.32 -6.74 -10.23
C LYS A 130 16.82 -5.92 -11.41
N ASP A 131 16.00 -5.78 -12.46
CA ASP A 131 16.38 -5.03 -13.65
C ASP A 131 16.21 -3.53 -13.40
N VAL A 132 15.36 -3.12 -12.46
CA VAL A 132 15.07 -1.71 -12.14
C VAL A 132 15.96 -1.19 -11.03
N CYS A 133 16.12 -1.95 -9.93
CA CYS A 133 16.85 -1.51 -8.74
C CYS A 133 17.83 -2.59 -8.27
N PRO A 134 18.89 -2.91 -9.04
CA PRO A 134 19.82 -4.01 -8.71
C PRO A 134 20.70 -3.77 -7.48
N LYS A 135 20.76 -2.53 -6.98
CA LYS A 135 21.71 -2.11 -5.93
C LYS A 135 21.08 -1.92 -4.54
N ILE A 136 19.80 -2.23 -4.36
CA ILE A 136 19.12 -2.06 -3.07
C ILE A 136 19.80 -2.92 -2.00
N VAL A 137 20.16 -2.27 -0.90
CA VAL A 137 20.74 -2.86 0.32
C VAL A 137 19.78 -2.72 1.49
N GLU A 138 19.03 -1.63 1.57
CA GLU A 138 18.04 -1.38 2.60
C GLU A 138 16.69 -1.04 1.96
N LEU A 139 15.64 -1.72 2.42
CA LEU A 139 14.28 -1.54 1.90
C LEU A 139 13.28 -1.35 3.05
N ASP A 140 12.48 -0.30 2.95
CA ASP A 140 11.33 -0.08 3.82
C ASP A 140 10.02 -0.26 3.02
N LEU A 141 9.29 -1.33 3.36
CA LEU A 141 7.97 -1.64 2.82
C LEU A 141 6.86 -1.45 3.88
N SER A 142 7.16 -0.83 5.03
CA SER A 142 6.17 -0.62 6.10
C SER A 142 4.96 0.18 5.63
N ARG A 143 3.82 0.03 6.32
CA ARG A 143 2.58 0.79 6.06
C ARG A 143 2.01 0.65 4.63
N ASN A 144 2.39 -0.38 3.88
CA ASN A 144 1.84 -0.72 2.55
C ASN A 144 0.67 -1.70 2.62
N LEU A 145 0.01 -2.01 1.51
CA LEU A 145 -1.25 -2.77 1.43
C LEU A 145 -1.06 -4.29 1.23
N PHE A 146 0.12 -4.83 1.52
CA PHE A 146 0.36 -6.27 1.44
C PHE A 146 -0.52 -7.05 2.43
N GLU A 147 -1.25 -8.04 1.93
CA GLU A 147 -2.08 -8.93 2.76
C GLU A 147 -1.35 -10.20 3.20
N GLY A 148 -0.15 -10.45 2.67
CA GLY A 148 0.66 -11.61 2.98
C GLY A 148 2.13 -11.40 2.61
N VAL A 149 2.95 -12.38 2.97
CA VAL A 149 4.40 -12.33 2.75
C VAL A 149 4.82 -12.76 1.34
N GLU A 150 3.91 -13.32 0.55
CA GLU A 150 4.21 -13.84 -0.79
C GLU A 150 4.70 -12.73 -1.73
N GLU A 151 3.93 -11.65 -1.85
CA GLU A 151 4.30 -10.47 -2.65
C GLU A 151 5.62 -9.83 -2.17
N ILE A 152 5.79 -9.73 -0.85
CA ILE A 152 7.03 -9.23 -0.24
C ILE A 152 8.21 -10.14 -0.62
N GLY A 153 8.01 -11.45 -0.57
CA GLY A 153 9.00 -12.46 -0.96
C GLY A 153 9.37 -12.35 -2.44
N MET A 154 8.38 -12.16 -3.32
CA MET A 154 8.59 -11.98 -4.76
C MET A 154 9.41 -10.72 -5.10
N ILE A 155 9.28 -9.66 -4.30
CA ILE A 155 10.15 -8.47 -4.39
C ILE A 155 11.55 -8.82 -3.88
N CYS A 156 11.65 -9.35 -2.65
CA CYS A 156 12.92 -9.51 -1.95
C CYS A 156 13.84 -10.57 -2.59
N VAL A 157 13.28 -11.65 -3.16
CA VAL A 157 14.08 -12.71 -3.82
C VAL A 157 14.87 -12.18 -5.03
N GLN A 158 14.48 -11.04 -5.59
CA GLN A 158 15.17 -10.41 -6.71
C GLN A 158 16.27 -9.44 -6.27
N LEU A 159 16.34 -9.10 -4.97
CA LEU A 159 17.28 -8.10 -4.43
C LEU A 159 18.49 -8.79 -3.80
N GLU A 160 19.43 -9.23 -4.64
CA GLU A 160 20.60 -10.02 -4.23
C GLU A 160 21.51 -9.35 -3.17
N LYS A 161 21.44 -8.01 -3.07
CA LYS A 161 22.25 -7.21 -2.14
C LYS A 161 21.49 -6.78 -0.88
N LEU A 162 20.22 -7.17 -0.73
CA LEU A 162 19.37 -6.76 0.38
C LEU A 162 19.93 -7.29 1.72
N LYS A 163 20.16 -6.38 2.66
CA LYS A 163 20.67 -6.66 4.00
C LYS A 163 19.70 -6.24 5.11
N SER A 164 18.82 -5.28 4.83
CA SER A 164 17.86 -4.74 5.79
C SER A 164 16.48 -4.60 5.14
N LEU A 165 15.47 -5.15 5.80
CA LEU A 165 14.07 -5.06 5.38
C LEU A 165 13.22 -4.59 6.56
N ARG A 166 12.44 -3.53 6.37
CA ARG A 166 11.44 -3.05 7.34
C ARG A 166 10.03 -3.31 6.82
N LEU A 167 9.18 -3.88 7.69
CA LEU A 167 7.80 -4.30 7.37
C LEU A 167 6.74 -3.79 8.37
N LYS A 168 7.13 -3.18 9.49
CA LYS A 168 6.22 -2.72 10.55
C LYS A 168 5.93 -1.24 10.45
#